data_AF-A0A847I9Z5-F1
#
_entry.id   AF-A0A847I9Z5-F1
#
_cell.length_a   1.000
_cell.length_b   1.000
_cell.length_c   1.000
_cell.angle_alpha   90.00
_cell.angle_beta   90.00
_cell.angle_gamma   90.00
#
_symmetry.space_group_name_H-M   'P 1'
#
loop_
_entity.id
_entity.type
_entity.pdbx_description
1 polymer ?
#
loop_
_entity_poly.entity_id
_entity_poly.type
_entity_poly.pdbx_seq_one_letter_code
_entity_poly.pdbx_strand_id
1 'polypeptide(L)'
;TAAAPGPITDLQVSPDGVRVALVVGGRVLMAALSVNDRGVPSLTGVYPLAPDLAGEVVDVAWSTAKTLFIARAGDDVPVWRTSIAGTQPVEIVSGNLKPPVVELAASGTQVYATDNRGVQQIGTGTTRPDQYWTALGPDAGIGTVAVVPGR
;
A
#
# COMPACT_ATOMS: atom_id res chain seq x y z
N THR A 1 2.79 -2.27 31.29
CA THR A 1 2.95 -1.10 30.40
C THR A 1 2.67 -1.56 28.99
N ALA A 2 1.79 -0.92 28.23
CA ALA A 2 1.56 -1.30 26.84
C ALA A 2 2.88 -1.15 26.06
N ALA A 3 3.32 -2.19 25.36
CA ALA A 3 4.50 -2.10 24.50
C ALA A 3 4.26 -1.04 23.42
N ALA A 4 5.27 -0.22 23.13
CA ALA A 4 5.18 0.72 22.03
C ALA A 4 4.95 -0.07 20.72
N PRO A 5 4.05 0.38 19.82
CA PRO A 5 3.57 -0.38 18.66
C PRO A 5 4.63 -0.70 17.57
N GLY A 6 5.92 -0.45 17.82
CA GLY A 6 7.00 -0.54 16.85
C GLY A 6 7.26 0.79 16.12
N PRO A 7 8.33 0.89 15.32
CA PRO A 7 8.62 2.08 14.52
C PRO A 7 7.58 2.26 13.39
N ILE A 8 7.38 3.52 12.98
CA ILE A 8 6.71 3.83 11.71
C ILE A 8 7.74 3.64 10.60
N THR A 9 7.47 2.75 9.64
CA THR A 9 8.39 2.43 8.52
C THR A 9 7.89 2.97 7.18
N ASP A 10 6.60 3.27 7.06
CA ASP A 10 6.02 3.94 5.90
C ASP A 10 4.81 4.81 6.31
N LEU A 11 4.57 5.87 5.55
CA LEU A 11 3.52 6.87 5.76
C LEU A 11 3.04 7.42 4.41
N GLN A 12 1.74 7.30 4.13
CA GLN A 12 1.12 7.87 2.94
C GLN A 12 -0.15 8.66 3.27
N VAL A 13 -0.20 9.92 2.83
CA VAL A 13 -1.42 10.74 2.86
C VAL A 13 -2.36 10.30 1.75
N SER A 14 -3.67 10.20 2.06
CA SER A 14 -4.69 9.87 1.07
C SER A 14 -4.82 10.96 0.00
N PRO A 15 -5.27 10.62 -1.22
CA PRO A 15 -5.46 11.61 -2.30
C PRO A 15 -6.39 12.77 -1.94
N ASP A 16 -7.37 12.57 -1.05
CA ASP A 16 -8.26 13.64 -0.57
C ASP A 16 -7.64 14.52 0.53
N GLY A 17 -6.44 14.19 1.02
CA GLY A 17 -5.73 14.95 2.07
C GLY A 17 -6.32 14.78 3.48
N VAL A 18 -7.29 13.89 3.69
CA VAL A 18 -8.02 13.78 4.96
C VAL A 18 -7.49 12.68 5.87
N ARG A 19 -6.75 11.70 5.33
CA ARG A 19 -6.31 10.50 6.05
C ARG A 19 -4.84 10.21 5.82
N VAL A 20 -4.28 9.45 6.74
CA VAL A 20 -2.91 8.93 6.65
C VAL A 20 -2.93 7.44 6.90
N ALA A 21 -2.38 6.67 5.97
CA ALA A 21 -2.02 5.28 6.18
C ALA A 21 -0.59 5.22 6.74
N LEU A 22 -0.38 4.35 7.72
CA LEU A 22 0.89 4.18 8.42
C LEU A 22 1.22 2.69 8.45
N VAL A 23 2.48 2.34 8.19
CA VAL A 23 3.02 1.02 8.53
C VAL A 23 3.76 1.15 9.85
N VAL A 24 3.24 0.51 10.90
CA VAL A 24 3.79 0.59 12.27
C VAL A 24 4.02 -0.81 12.80
N GLY A 25 5.28 -1.15 13.08
CA GLY A 25 5.65 -2.50 13.53
C GLY A 25 5.15 -3.61 12.61
N GLY A 26 5.17 -3.38 11.29
CA GLY A 26 4.71 -4.33 10.28
C GLY A 26 3.20 -4.44 10.11
N ARG A 27 2.41 -3.48 10.65
CA ARG A 27 0.93 -3.46 10.55
C ARG A 27 0.43 -2.16 9.93
N VAL A 28 -0.68 -2.22 9.19
CA VAL A 28 -1.32 -1.02 8.63
C VAL A 28 -2.26 -0.40 9.65
N LEU A 29 -1.96 0.84 10.04
CA LEU A 29 -2.83 1.71 10.81
C LEU A 29 -3.37 2.84 9.92
N MET A 30 -4.54 3.35 10.28
CA MET A 30 -5.14 4.52 9.67
C MET A 30 -5.36 5.60 10.71
N ALA A 31 -5.13 6.85 10.33
CA ALA A 31 -5.45 8.03 11.12
C ALA A 31 -6.14 9.08 10.25
N ALA A 32 -6.91 9.96 10.89
CA ALA A 32 -7.39 11.19 10.28
C ALA A 32 -6.34 12.30 10.44
N LEU A 33 -6.12 13.09 9.39
CA LEU A 33 -5.40 14.35 9.48
C LEU A 33 -6.39 15.43 9.94
N SER A 34 -6.15 15.99 11.13
CA SER A 34 -6.99 17.06 11.69
C SER A 34 -6.15 18.27 12.03
N VAL A 35 -6.75 19.46 11.98
CA VAL A 35 -6.13 20.72 12.40
C VAL A 35 -6.98 21.28 13.54
N ASN A 36 -6.36 21.57 14.67
CA ASN A 36 -7.08 22.15 15.82
C ASN A 36 -7.35 23.65 15.62
N ASP A 37 -8.09 24.27 16.54
CA ASP A 37 -8.46 25.70 16.49
C ASP A 37 -7.26 26.67 16.48
N ARG A 38 -6.05 26.17 16.78
CA ARG A 38 -4.80 26.94 16.75
C ARG A 38 -3.99 26.74 15.46
N GLY A 39 -4.52 25.99 14.49
CA GLY A 39 -3.83 25.70 13.24
C GLY A 39 -2.77 24.60 13.32
N VAL A 40 -2.73 23.83 14.42
CA VAL A 40 -1.72 22.77 14.60
C VAL A 40 -2.25 21.45 14.02
N PRO A 41 -1.56 20.83 13.05
CA PRO A 41 -1.96 19.53 12.49
C PRO A 41 -1.66 18.38 13.47
N SER A 42 -2.51 17.37 13.47
CA SER A 42 -2.36 16.15 14.26
C SER A 42 -2.98 14.95 13.55
N LEU A 43 -2.45 13.77 13.85
CA LEU A 43 -3.06 12.49 13.48
C LEU A 43 -3.96 12.04 14.62
N THR A 44 -5.25 11.84 14.34
CA THR A 44 -6.26 11.48 15.34
C THR A 44 -7.02 10.22 14.93
N GLY A 45 -7.67 9.56 15.90
CA GLY A 45 -8.50 8.39 15.66
C GLY A 45 -7.74 7.23 15.03
N VAL A 46 -6.57 6.87 15.57
CA VAL A 46 -5.73 5.79 15.02
C VAL A 46 -6.39 4.43 15.23
N TYR A 47 -6.53 3.62 14.16
CA TYR A 47 -7.04 2.25 14.25
C TYR A 47 -6.36 1.31 13.23
N PRO A 48 -6.32 -0.01 13.48
CA PRO A 48 -5.82 -0.98 12.50
C PRO A 48 -6.77 -1.11 11.31
N LEU A 49 -6.27 -0.92 10.08
CA LEU A 49 -7.08 -1.02 8.86
C LEU A 49 -7.31 -2.47 8.42
N ALA A 50 -6.31 -3.32 8.64
CA ALA A 50 -6.30 -4.71 8.20
C ALA A 50 -5.84 -5.62 9.37
N PRO A 51 -6.59 -5.69 10.48
CA PRO A 51 -6.16 -6.38 11.70
C PRO A 51 -5.93 -7.88 11.49
N ASP A 52 -6.66 -8.49 10.57
CA ASP A 52 -6.61 -9.93 10.29
C ASP A 52 -5.62 -10.29 9.16
N LEU A 53 -4.95 -9.30 8.56
CA LEU A 53 -3.93 -9.57 7.54
C LEU A 53 -2.67 -10.12 8.22
N ALA A 54 -2.37 -11.39 7.93
CA ALA A 54 -1.20 -12.05 8.49
C ALA A 54 0.09 -11.65 7.76
N GLY A 55 1.21 -11.67 8.48
CA GLY A 55 2.54 -11.35 7.97
C GLY A 55 2.94 -9.90 8.19
N GLU A 56 4.18 -9.59 7.84
CA GLU A 56 4.75 -8.25 7.98
C GLU A 56 4.42 -7.41 6.76
N VAL A 57 3.78 -6.26 6.98
CA VAL A 57 3.57 -5.24 5.94
C VAL A 57 4.82 -4.38 5.83
N VAL A 58 5.28 -4.18 4.60
CA VAL A 58 6.50 -3.41 4.30
C VAL A 58 6.23 -2.06 3.63
N ASP A 59 5.11 -1.93 2.91
CA ASP A 59 4.77 -0.70 2.20
C ASP A 59 3.26 -0.60 1.92
N VAL A 60 2.75 0.62 1.73
CA VAL A 60 1.36 0.87 1.31
C VAL A 60 1.26 1.92 0.21
N ALA A 61 0.26 1.79 -0.67
CA ALA A 61 0.02 2.75 -1.75
C ALA A 61 -1.47 3.04 -1.93
N TRP A 62 -1.86 4.32 -1.92
CA TRP A 62 -3.23 4.75 -2.21
C TRP A 62 -3.53 4.65 -3.70
N SER A 63 -4.60 3.95 -4.06
CA SER A 63 -5.16 3.96 -5.41
C SER A 63 -6.27 5.00 -5.55
N THR A 64 -7.07 5.18 -4.50
CA THR A 64 -8.11 6.21 -4.39
C THR A 64 -8.17 6.70 -2.95
N ALA A 65 -8.98 7.72 -2.65
CA ALA A 65 -9.25 8.15 -1.27
C ALA A 65 -9.86 7.06 -0.36
N LYS A 66 -10.32 5.93 -0.93
CA LYS A 66 -10.97 4.83 -0.20
C LYS A 66 -10.27 3.49 -0.33
N THR A 67 -9.32 3.37 -1.25
CA THR A 67 -8.69 2.09 -1.62
C THR A 67 -7.19 2.18 -1.45
N LEU A 68 -6.64 1.25 -0.68
CA LEU A 68 -5.21 1.13 -0.39
C LEU A 68 -4.70 -0.23 -0.87
N PHE A 69 -3.52 -0.25 -1.45
CA PHE A 69 -2.76 -1.46 -1.70
C PHE A 69 -1.69 -1.63 -0.61
N ILE A 70 -1.41 -2.88 -0.26
CA ILE A 70 -0.50 -3.26 0.81
C ILE A 70 0.52 -4.24 0.22
N ALA A 71 1.80 -3.96 0.44
CA ALA A 71 2.87 -4.93 0.21
C ALA A 71 3.20 -5.66 1.50
N ARG A 72 3.26 -6.99 1.41
CA ARG A 72 3.63 -7.89 2.50
C ARG A 72 4.99 -8.51 2.18
N ALA A 73 5.83 -8.64 3.20
CA ALA A 73 7.03 -9.45 3.13
C ALA A 73 6.70 -10.94 2.88
N GLY A 74 7.57 -11.61 2.11
CA GLY A 74 7.50 -13.03 1.79
C GLY A 74 7.16 -13.30 0.32
N ASP A 75 7.02 -14.59 0.00
CA ASP A 75 7.16 -15.07 -1.38
C ASP A 75 5.86 -15.54 -2.05
N ASP A 76 4.77 -15.71 -1.31
CA ASP A 76 3.53 -16.31 -1.85
C ASP A 76 2.60 -15.26 -2.45
N VAL A 77 2.01 -14.42 -1.59
CA VAL A 77 1.02 -13.40 -1.99
C VAL A 77 1.43 -12.04 -1.42
N PRO A 78 2.32 -11.31 -2.11
CA PRO A 78 2.92 -10.10 -1.56
C PRO A 78 2.04 -8.86 -1.74
N VAL A 79 1.04 -8.85 -2.61
CA VAL A 79 0.22 -7.64 -2.88
C VAL A 79 -1.24 -7.86 -2.54
N TRP A 80 -1.79 -6.96 -1.73
CA TRP A 80 -3.16 -7.00 -1.24
C TRP A 80 -3.87 -5.67 -1.48
N ARG A 81 -5.19 -5.70 -1.62
CA ARG A 81 -6.05 -4.53 -1.70
C ARG A 81 -7.01 -4.50 -0.52
N THR A 82 -7.12 -3.35 0.12
CA THR A 82 -8.09 -3.10 1.19
C THR A 82 -8.87 -1.82 0.95
N SER A 83 -9.99 -1.68 1.66
CA SER A 83 -10.85 -0.50 1.65
C SER A 83 -10.91 0.10 3.04
N ILE A 84 -10.99 1.43 3.11
CA ILE A 84 -11.22 2.15 4.37
C ILE A 84 -12.57 1.83 5.00
N ALA A 85 -13.48 1.20 4.25
CA ALA A 85 -14.77 0.75 4.76
C ALA A 85 -14.67 -0.47 5.69
N GLY A 86 -13.46 -1.01 5.92
CA GLY A 86 -13.24 -2.15 6.82
C GLY A 86 -13.64 -3.49 6.21
N THR A 87 -13.73 -3.58 4.88
CA THR A 87 -13.88 -4.88 4.20
C THR A 87 -12.59 -5.67 4.32
N GLN A 88 -12.69 -7.00 4.37
CA GLN A 88 -11.53 -7.87 4.44
C GLN A 88 -10.56 -7.60 3.26
N PRO A 89 -9.24 -7.51 3.51
CA PRO A 89 -8.27 -7.39 2.43
C PRO A 89 -8.39 -8.54 1.44
N VAL A 90 -8.28 -8.21 0.16
CA VAL A 90 -8.36 -9.18 -0.93
C VAL A 90 -7.00 -9.25 -1.61
N GLU A 91 -6.55 -10.48 -1.86
CA GLU A 91 -5.32 -10.76 -2.58
C GLU A 91 -5.37 -10.20 -4.00
N ILE A 92 -4.27 -9.60 -4.44
CA ILE A 92 -4.03 -9.33 -5.85
C ILE A 92 -3.28 -10.52 -6.43
N VAL A 93 -3.70 -10.95 -7.62
CA VAL A 93 -3.05 -12.06 -8.32
C VAL A 93 -1.55 -11.83 -8.37
N SER A 94 -0.79 -12.69 -7.72
CA SER A 94 0.68 -12.55 -7.67
C SER A 94 1.28 -12.97 -9.01
N GLY A 95 0.70 -13.99 -9.63
CA GLY A 95 0.96 -14.42 -11.00
C GLY A 95 2.44 -14.68 -11.26
N ASN A 96 3.08 -13.73 -11.93
CA ASN A 96 4.47 -13.79 -12.37
C ASN A 96 5.39 -12.79 -11.64
N LEU A 97 4.97 -12.20 -10.51
CA LEU A 97 5.86 -11.45 -9.63
C LEU A 97 7.02 -12.32 -9.14
N LYS A 98 8.16 -11.68 -8.89
CA LYS A 98 9.37 -12.30 -8.35
C LYS A 98 9.77 -11.62 -7.04
N PRO A 99 9.24 -12.11 -5.91
CA PRO A 99 9.55 -11.56 -4.60
C PRO A 99 11.07 -11.45 -4.32
N PRO A 100 11.48 -10.56 -3.40
CA PRO A 100 10.62 -9.74 -2.54
C PRO A 100 9.95 -8.60 -3.30
N VAL A 101 8.69 -8.28 -2.95
CA VAL A 101 8.08 -6.99 -3.30
C VAL A 101 8.40 -6.02 -2.16
N VAL A 102 9.06 -4.92 -2.50
CA VAL A 102 9.59 -3.98 -1.50
C VAL A 102 8.91 -2.62 -1.52
N GLU A 103 8.22 -2.29 -2.60
CA GLU A 103 7.59 -0.99 -2.80
C GLU A 103 6.41 -1.10 -3.76
N LEU A 104 5.40 -0.27 -3.52
CA LEU A 104 4.22 -0.09 -4.33
C LEU A 104 4.05 1.37 -4.73
N ALA A 105 3.46 1.56 -5.91
CA ALA A 105 2.75 2.79 -6.23
C ALA A 105 1.40 2.43 -6.82
N ALA A 106 0.42 3.32 -6.72
CA ALA A 106 -0.90 3.05 -7.25
C ALA A 106 -1.56 4.31 -7.81
N SER A 107 -2.38 4.10 -8.83
CA SER A 107 -3.32 5.07 -9.40
C SER A 107 -4.73 4.49 -9.32
N GLY A 108 -5.73 5.23 -9.82
CA GLY A 108 -7.10 4.73 -9.90
C GLY A 108 -7.25 3.49 -10.80
N THR A 109 -6.31 3.24 -11.72
CA THR A 109 -6.42 2.20 -12.76
C THR A 109 -5.25 1.22 -12.80
N GLN A 110 -4.13 1.53 -12.17
CA GLN A 110 -2.91 0.73 -12.18
C GLN A 110 -2.34 0.60 -10.76
N VAL A 111 -1.74 -0.55 -10.47
CA VAL A 111 -0.81 -0.72 -9.35
C VAL A 111 0.53 -1.15 -9.89
N TYR A 112 1.57 -0.59 -9.30
CA TYR A 112 2.97 -0.83 -9.62
C TYR A 112 3.60 -1.51 -8.41
N ALA A 113 4.37 -2.57 -8.64
CA ALA A 113 5.09 -3.29 -7.61
C ALA A 113 6.54 -3.47 -8.02
N THR A 114 7.46 -3.07 -7.14
CA THR A 114 8.89 -3.27 -7.35
C THR A 114 9.27 -4.66 -6.82
N ASP A 115 9.55 -5.57 -7.75
CA ASP A 115 10.01 -6.93 -7.47
C ASP A 115 11.53 -7.06 -7.74
N ASN A 116 12.12 -8.26 -7.61
CA ASN A 116 13.56 -8.44 -7.77
C ASN A 116 14.12 -8.20 -9.19
N ARG A 117 13.26 -7.88 -10.16
CA ARG A 117 13.62 -7.51 -11.55
C ARG A 117 13.41 -6.03 -11.86
N GLY A 118 12.71 -5.30 -11.00
CA GLY A 118 12.32 -3.90 -11.24
C GLY A 118 10.82 -3.66 -11.07
N VAL A 119 10.32 -2.59 -11.67
CA VAL A 119 8.93 -2.17 -11.53
C VAL A 119 8.02 -2.92 -12.49
N GLN A 120 7.07 -3.63 -11.91
CA GLN A 120 6.02 -4.37 -12.58
C GLN A 120 4.70 -3.61 -12.44
N GLN A 121 3.79 -3.73 -13.40
CA GLN A 121 2.48 -3.08 -13.38
C GLN A 121 1.35 -4.05 -13.68
N ILE A 122 0.18 -3.80 -13.10
CA ILE A 122 -1.05 -4.54 -13.37
C ILE A 122 -2.28 -3.63 -13.17
N GLY A 123 -3.33 -3.86 -13.97
CA GLY A 123 -4.58 -3.09 -13.87
C GLY A 123 -5.35 -3.36 -12.58
N THR A 124 -5.97 -2.33 -12.00
CA THR A 124 -6.76 -2.43 -10.75
C THR A 124 -8.25 -2.75 -10.98
N GLY A 125 -8.63 -2.95 -12.24
CA GLY A 125 -10.00 -3.32 -12.63
C GLY A 125 -10.42 -4.71 -12.12
N THR A 126 -11.54 -5.22 -12.63
CA THR A 126 -12.01 -6.56 -12.26
C THR A 126 -10.93 -7.59 -12.55
N THR A 127 -10.52 -8.34 -11.51
CA THR A 127 -9.53 -9.43 -11.62
C THR A 127 -10.00 -10.41 -12.68
N ARG A 128 -9.12 -10.69 -13.65
CA ARG A 128 -9.37 -11.67 -14.70
C ARG A 128 -8.43 -12.85 -14.53
N PRO A 129 -8.84 -14.08 -14.92
CA PRO A 129 -7.99 -15.26 -14.80
C PRO A 129 -6.66 -15.17 -15.59
N ASP A 130 -6.65 -14.39 -16.65
CA ASP A 130 -5.51 -14.16 -17.56
C ASP A 130 -4.71 -12.90 -17.23
N GLN A 131 -4.98 -12.24 -16.09
CA GLN A 131 -4.27 -11.04 -15.70
C GLN A 131 -2.87 -11.39 -15.15
N TYR A 132 -1.85 -10.70 -15.65
CA TYR A 132 -0.47 -10.86 -15.21
C TYR A 132 0.23 -9.51 -15.12
N TRP A 133 1.33 -9.48 -14.37
CA TRP A 133 2.17 -8.31 -14.21
C TRP A 133 3.07 -8.12 -15.42
N THR A 134 3.14 -6.91 -15.96
CA THR A 134 4.03 -6.56 -17.06
C THR A 134 5.14 -5.64 -16.56
N ALA A 135 6.34 -5.75 -17.13
CA ALA A 135 7.38 -4.76 -16.86
C ALA A 135 6.90 -3.37 -17.31
N LEU A 136 7.14 -2.35 -16.49
CA LEU A 136 6.74 -0.97 -16.82
C LEU A 136 7.47 -0.45 -18.06
N GLY A 137 8.74 -0.84 -18.23
CA GLY A 137 9.57 -0.47 -19.36
C GLY A 137 11.04 -0.80 -19.12
N PRO A 138 11.91 -0.58 -20.13
CA PRO A 138 13.34 -0.89 -20.03
C PRO A 138 14.07 -0.07 -18.96
N ASP A 139 13.60 1.15 -18.68
CA ASP A 139 14.22 2.05 -17.70
C ASP A 139 13.75 1.78 -16.26
N ALA A 140 12.81 0.85 -16.08
CA ALA A 140 12.21 0.52 -14.80
C ALA A 140 12.84 -0.73 -14.16
N GLY A 141 14.16 -0.83 -14.25
CA GLY A 141 14.93 -1.95 -13.71
C GLY A 141 15.09 -1.93 -12.18
N ILE A 142 16.00 -2.76 -11.68
CA ILE A 142 16.30 -2.88 -10.25
C ILE A 142 16.75 -1.52 -9.69
N GLY A 143 16.18 -1.13 -8.54
CA GLY A 143 16.48 0.13 -7.85
C GLY A 143 15.65 1.32 -8.34
N THR A 144 14.80 1.13 -9.36
CA THR A 144 13.83 2.16 -9.76
C THR A 144 12.64 2.18 -8.80
N VAL A 145 12.25 3.38 -8.42
CA VAL A 145 11.07 3.66 -7.59
C VAL A 145 9.93 4.15 -8.47
N ALA A 146 8.77 3.51 -8.40
CA ALA A 146 7.59 3.95 -9.11
C ALA A 146 6.96 5.16 -8.41
N VAL A 147 6.63 6.22 -9.16
CA VAL A 147 5.92 7.38 -8.64
C VAL A 147 4.72 7.67 -9.53
N VAL A 148 3.54 7.80 -8.93
CA VAL A 148 2.31 8.23 -9.63
C VAL A 148 2.13 9.74 -9.41
N PRO A 149 2.24 10.58 -10.46
CA PRO A 149 2.05 12.03 -10.36
C PRO A 149 0.59 12.41 -10.13
N GLY A 150 0.36 13.58 -9.53
CA GLY A 150 -0.98 14.18 -9.46
C GLY A 150 -1.92 13.46 -8.49
N ARG A 151 -1.44 13.26 -7.27
CA ARG A 151 -2.28 12.90 -6.13
C ARG A 151 -3.30 13.99 -5.83
#